data_AF-A0A917K0I6-F1
#
_entry.id   AF-A0A917K0I6-F1
#
_cell.length_a   1.000
_cell.length_b   1.000
_cell.length_c   1.000
_cell.angle_alpha   90.00
_cell.angle_beta   90.00
_cell.angle_gamma   90.00
#
_symmetry.space_group_name_H-M   'P 1'
#
loop_
_entity.id
_entity.type
_entity.pdbx_description
1 polymer ?
#
loop_
_entity_poly.entity_id
_entity_poly.type
_entity_poly.pdbx_seq_one_letter_code
_entity_poly.pdbx_strand_id
1 'polypeptide(L)' 'MTPEIRVVFQLAGIGFLVAILHTLLKQSGKEEFAHWTAFLGMVVVFIVVIGYVDHLYREIEQVFLHQ' A
#
# COMPACT_ATOMS: atom_id res chain seq x y z
N MET A 1 -1.65 -14.29 -13.80
CA MET A 1 -1.70 -13.99 -12.36
C MET A 1 -3.05 -13.36 -12.08
N THR A 2 -3.83 -13.90 -11.15
CA THR A 2 -5.16 -13.37 -10.82
C THR A 2 -5.02 -12.00 -10.13
N PRO A 3 -6.07 -11.15 -10.15
CA PRO A 3 -6.02 -9.81 -9.56
C PRO A 3 -5.64 -9.83 -8.08
N GLU A 4 -6.10 -10.82 -7.31
CA GLU A 4 -5.85 -10.90 -5.87
C GLU A 4 -4.36 -11.13 -5.58
N ILE A 5 -3.72 -12.01 -6.35
CA ILE A 5 -2.29 -12.30 -6.21
C ILE A 5 -1.45 -11.04 -6.50
N ARG A 6 -1.86 -10.23 -7.47
CA ARG A 6 -1.18 -8.97 -7.79
C ARG A 6 -1.19 -8.00 -6.60
N VAL A 7 -2.31 -7.90 -5.89
CA VAL A 7 -2.43 -7.05 -4.69
C VAL A 7 -1.48 -7.50 -3.60
N VAL A 8 -1.45 -8.81 -3.32
CA VAL A 8 -0.59 -9.37 -2.27
C VAL A 8 0.89 -9.11 -2.58
N PHE A 9 1.31 -9.32 -3.83
CA PHE A 9 2.69 -9.01 -4.25
C PHE A 9 3.01 -7.52 -4.18
N GLN A 10 2.07 -6.65 -4.53
CA GLN A 10 2.26 -5.20 -4.43
C GLN A 10 2.43 -4.75 -2.97
N LEU A 11 1.59 -5.24 -2.06
CA LEU A 11 1.68 -4.95 -0.64
C LEU A 11 2.97 -5.51 -0.01
N ALA A 12 3.37 -6.72 -0.38
CA ALA A 12 4.63 -7.31 0.06
C ALA A 12 5.86 -6.50 -0.42
N GLY A 13 5.84 -6.03 -1.67
CA GLY A 13 6.89 -5.17 -2.22
C GLY A 13 7.01 -3.83 -1.49
N ILE A 14 5.88 -3.18 -1.20
CA ILE A 14 5.85 -1.92 -0.43
C ILE A 14 6.41 -2.17 0.98
N GLY A 15 5.96 -3.22 1.68
CA GLY A 15 6.43 -3.56 3.01
C GLY A 15 7.93 -3.83 3.06
N PHE A 16 8.47 -4.55 2.05
CA PHE A 16 9.90 -4.80 1.93
C PHE A 16 10.72 -3.52 1.72
N LEU A 17 10.27 -2.64 0.83
CA LEU A 17 10.93 -1.35 0.58
C LEU A 17 10.94 -0.45 1.83
N VAL A 18 9.81 -0.39 2.54
CA VAL A 18 9.70 0.39 3.79
C VAL A 18 10.65 -0.15 4.84
N ALA A 19 10.77 -1.48 4.98
CA ALA A 19 11.68 -2.11 5.93
C ALA A 19 13.15 -1.80 5.63
N ILE A 20 13.54 -1.81 4.34
CA ILE A 20 14.88 -1.40 3.92
C ILE A 20 15.11 0.07 4.26
N LEU A 21 14.20 0.98 3.88
CA LEU A 21 14.36 2.40 4.14
C LEU A 21 14.45 2.70 5.64
N HIS A 22 13.60 2.08 6.45
CA HIS A 22 13.67 2.18 7.91
C HIS A 22 15.04 1.75 8.45
N THR A 23 15.55 0.62 7.97
CA THR A 23 16.86 0.08 8.39
C THR A 23 18.00 1.01 7.99
N LEU A 24 17.99 1.53 6.76
CA LEU A 24 19.00 2.47 6.26
C LEU A 24 18.98 3.80 7.01
N LEU A 25 17.80 4.36 7.30
CA LEU A 25 17.65 5.60 8.06
C LEU A 25 18.14 5.44 9.50
N LYS A 26 17.83 4.29 10.12
CA LYS A 26 18.33 3.96 11.45
C LYS A 26 19.86 3.84 11.46
N GLN A 27 20.45 3.15 10.48
CA GLN A 27 21.91 3.04 10.34
C GLN A 27 22.59 4.39 10.06
N SER A 28 21.88 5.33 9.43
CA SER A 28 22.38 6.69 9.16
C SER A 28 22.29 7.63 10.37
N GLY A 29 21.85 7.14 11.54
CA GLY A 29 21.64 7.95 12.75
C GLY A 29 20.40 8.84 12.70
N LYS A 30 19.53 8.66 11.70
CA LYS A 30 18.30 9.44 11.47
C LYS A 30 17.07 8.70 12.01
N GLU A 31 17.08 8.41 13.31
CA GLU A 31 16.08 7.55 13.93
C GLU A 31 14.66 8.15 13.90
N GLU A 32 14.54 9.48 13.98
CA GLU A 32 13.25 10.17 13.84
C GLU A 32 12.62 9.92 12.45
N PHE A 33 13.41 10.03 11.38
CA PHE A 33 12.95 9.77 10.02
C PHE A 33 12.60 8.28 9.79
N ALA A 34 13.29 7.36 10.48
CA ALA A 34 12.96 5.94 10.41
C ALA A 34 11.53 5.69 10.92
N HIS A 35 11.15 6.28 12.05
CA HIS A 35 9.78 6.17 12.60
C HIS A 35 8.73 6.75 11.63
N TRP A 36 8.98 7.94 11.08
CA TRP A 36 8.11 8.54 10.08
C TRP A 36 7.97 7.68 8.82
N THR A 37 9.04 7.00 8.41
CA THR A 37 9.03 6.10 7.24
C THR A 37 8.14 4.88 7.47
N ALA A 38 8.17 4.28 8.65
CA ALA A 38 7.28 3.18 8.99
C ALA A 38 5.80 3.63 8.97
N PHE A 39 5.51 4.80 9.53
CA PHE A 39 4.17 5.39 9.49
C PHE A 39 3.70 5.67 8.06
N LEU A 40 4.54 6.30 7.23
CA LEU A 40 4.23 6.55 5.82
C LEU A 40 4.02 5.25 5.05
N GLY A 41 4.81 4.20 5.32
CA GLY A 41 4.63 2.89 4.71
C GLY A 41 3.23 2.31 4.98
N MET A 42 2.73 2.43 6.21
CA MET A 42 1.37 2.05 6.58
C MET A 42 0.31 2.90 5.87
N VAL A 43 0.50 4.22 5.80
CA VAL A 43 -0.42 5.13 5.08
C VAL A 43 -0.51 4.76 3.59
N VAL A 44 0.62 4.43 2.95
CA VAL A 44 0.65 3.99 1.54
C VAL A 44 -0.16 2.71 1.35
N VAL A 45 -0.06 1.75 2.27
CA VAL A 45 -0.89 0.53 2.22
C VAL A 45 -2.38 0.87 2.26
N PHE A 46 -2.81 1.80 3.11
CA PHE A 46 -4.21 2.23 3.14
C PHE A 46 -4.66 2.88 1.84
N ILE A 47 -3.80 3.69 1.20
CA ILE A 47 -4.12 4.28 -0.12
C ILE A 47 -4.35 3.18 -1.16
N VAL A 48 -3.51 2.13 -1.16
CA VAL A 48 -3.69 0.99 -2.07
C VAL A 48 -5.05 0.33 -1.81
N VAL A 49 -5.41 0.06 -0.56
CA VAL A 49 -6.70 -0.56 -0.20
C VAL A 49 -7.88 0.32 -0.62
N ILE A 50 -7.82 1.63 -0.39
CA ILE A 50 -8.87 2.57 -0.80
C ILE A 50 -9.08 2.53 -2.32
N GLY A 51 -8.01 2.44 -3.11
CA GLY A 51 -8.11 2.30 -4.57
C GLY A 51 -8.85 1.02 -5.00
N TYR A 52 -8.64 -0.10 -4.29
CA TYR A 52 -9.41 -1.33 -4.55
C TYR A 52 -10.88 -1.20 -4.16
N VAL A 53 -11.18 -0.49 -3.07
CA VAL A 53 -12.57 -0.21 -2.68
C VAL A 53 -13.27 0.67 -3.72
N ASP A 54 -12.60 1.72 -4.23
CA ASP A 54 -13.15 2.56 -5.31
C ASP A 54 -13.41 1.74 -6.59
N HIS A 55 -12.48 0.84 -6.94
CA HIS A 55 -12.66 -0.05 -8.08
C HIS A 55 -13.89 -0.95 -7.94
N LEU A 56 -14.05 -1.59 -6.78
CA LEU A 56 -15.23 -2.42 -6.50
C LEU A 56 -16.51 -1.60 -6.51
N TYR A 57 -16.47 -0.38 -5.96
CA TYR A 57 -17.61 0.52 -5.97
C TYR A 57 -18.05 0.85 -7.41
N ARG A 58 -17.10 1.17 -8.29
CA ARG A 58 -17.38 1.43 -9.72
C ARG A 58 -17.93 0.22 -10.45
N GLU A 59 -17.44 -0.99 -10.14
CA GLU A 59 -17.97 -2.22 -10.73
C GLU A 59 -19.43 -2.45 -10.32
N ILE A 60 -19.75 -2.23 -9.04
CA ILE A 60 -21.14 -2.29 -8.54
C ILE A 60 -21.99 -1.22 -9.24
N GLU A 61 -21.51 0.03 -9.28
CA GLU A 61 -22.22 1.13 -9.94
C GLU A 61 -22.54 0.79 -11.40
N GLN A 62 -21.56 0.27 -12.14
CA GLN A 62 -21.71 -0.10 -13.54
C GLN A 62 -22.72 -1.25 -13.74
N VAL A 63 -22.71 -2.26 -12.88
CA VAL A 63 -23.62 -3.40 -12.98
C VAL A 63 -25.06 -2.98 -12.64
N PHE A 64 -25.27 -2.06 -11.71
CA PHE A 64 -26.60 -1.72 -11.20
C PHE A 64 -27.23 -0.47 -11.83
N LEU A 65 -26.46 0.53 -12.29
CA LEU A 65 -26.97 1.79 -12.84
C LEU A 65 -27.00 1.86 -14.38
N HIS A 66 -26.37 0.90 -15.06
CA HIS A 66 -26.41 0.76 -16.53
C HIS A 66 -27.30 -0.40 -17.01
N GLN A 67 -28.12 -0.96 -16.11
CA GLN A 67 -29.23 -1.87 -16.43
C GLN A 67 -30.53 -1.07 -16.62
#